data_AF-A8XIF7-F1
#
_entry.id   AF-A8XIF7-F1
#
_cell.length_a   1.000
_cell.length_b   1.000
_cell.length_c   1.000
_cell.angle_alpha   90.00
_cell.angle_beta   90.00
_cell.angle_gamma   90.00
#
_symmetry.space_group_name_H-M   'P 1'
#
loop_
_entity.id
_entity.type
_entity.pdbx_description
1 polymer ?
#
loop_
_entity_poly.entity_id
_entity_poly.type
_entity_poly.pdbx_seq_one_letter_code
_entity_poly.pdbx_strand_id
1 'polypeptide(L)' 'MHDLNEALDDLRAVIPYAHGGSVRKLSKIATLLLAKNHIIMQAKAIDELTALVSQMKKKNLESSEDVAAEQEKSSKSDI' A
#
# COMPACT_ATOMS: atom_id res chain seq x y z
N MET A 1 28.31 3.40 -21.75
CA MET A 1 27.90 2.06 -21.26
C MET A 1 27.94 1.93 -19.73
N HIS A 2 28.57 2.87 -19.01
CA HIS A 2 28.65 2.85 -17.54
C HIS A 2 27.33 3.32 -16.90
N ASP A 3 26.79 4.45 -17.37
CA ASP A 3 25.58 5.09 -16.83
C ASP A 3 24.36 4.16 -16.84
N LEU A 4 24.21 3.35 -17.89
CA LEU A 4 23.12 2.36 -17.97
C LEU A 4 23.26 1.27 -16.89
N ASN A 5 24.48 0.84 -16.59
CA ASN A 5 24.68 -0.19 -15.57
C ASN A 5 24.50 0.40 -14.17
N GLU A 6 24.96 1.63 -13.95
CA GLU A 6 24.75 2.39 -12.71
C GLU A 6 23.25 2.58 -12.43
N ALA A 7 22.48 3.06 -13.42
CA ALA A 7 21.04 3.20 -13.29
C ALA A 7 20.32 1.86 -13.00
N LEU A 8 20.80 0.76 -13.56
CA LEU A 8 20.26 -0.57 -13.28
C LEU A 8 20.66 -1.08 -11.89
N ASP A 9 21.81 -0.68 -11.35
CA ASP A 9 22.24 -1.03 -10.00
C ASP A 9 21.42 -0.25 -8.96
N ASP A 10 21.16 1.03 -9.20
CA ASP A 10 20.22 1.83 -8.41
C ASP A 10 18.81 1.22 -8.43
N LEU A 11 18.36 0.78 -9.61
CA LEU A 11 17.07 0.11 -9.74
C LEU A 11 17.02 -1.21 -8.95
N ARG A 12 18.12 -1.98 -8.88
CA ARG A 12 18.17 -3.19 -8.05
C ARG A 12 18.13 -2.88 -6.56
N ALA A 13 18.70 -1.76 -6.13
CA ALA A 13 18.70 -1.37 -4.72
C ALA A 13 17.29 -1.13 -4.16
N VAL A 14 16.28 -0.89 -5.00
CA VAL A 14 14.88 -0.67 -4.57
C VAL A 14 13.97 -1.88 -4.82
N ILE A 15 14.47 -2.96 -5.43
CA ILE A 15 13.66 -4.16 -5.72
C ILE A 15 13.77 -5.17 -4.56
N PRO A 16 12.65 -5.64 -3.99
CA PRO A 16 12.62 -6.68 -2.98
C PRO A 16 13.32 -7.93 -3.49
N TYR A 17 14.09 -8.59 -2.62
CA TYR A 17 14.86 -9.79 -2.95
C TYR A 17 15.98 -9.58 -3.97
N ALA A 18 16.19 -8.34 -4.44
CA ALA A 18 17.38 -7.94 -5.16
C ALA A 18 18.51 -7.51 -4.19
N HIS A 19 18.56 -8.08 -2.99
CA HIS A 19 19.67 -7.94 -2.05
C HIS A 19 20.36 -9.29 -1.81
N GLY A 20 21.66 -9.39 -2.15
CA GLY A 20 22.48 -10.59 -1.91
C GLY A 20 23.48 -10.91 -3.03
N GLY A 21 24.46 -11.79 -2.78
CA GLY A 21 25.53 -12.12 -3.74
C GLY A 21 25.05 -12.68 -5.10
N SER A 22 23.82 -13.20 -5.16
CA SER A 22 23.18 -13.66 -6.41
C SER A 22 22.69 -12.50 -7.30
N VAL A 23 22.48 -11.32 -6.75
CA VAL A 23 21.88 -10.15 -7.42
C VAL A 23 22.86 -9.51 -8.39
N ARG A 24 24.16 -9.51 -8.07
CA ARG A 24 25.21 -9.12 -9.03
C ARG A 24 25.20 -9.97 -10.30
N LYS A 25 24.50 -11.12 -10.30
CA LYS A 25 24.31 -12.00 -11.46
C LYS A 25 22.98 -11.78 -12.21
N LEU A 26 22.11 -10.87 -11.75
CA LEU A 26 20.86 -10.56 -12.45
C LEU A 26 21.15 -9.84 -13.77
N SER A 27 20.68 -10.44 -14.87
CA SER A 27 20.75 -9.82 -16.19
C SER A 27 19.95 -8.51 -16.24
N LYS A 28 20.28 -7.65 -17.21
CA LYS A 28 19.53 -6.40 -17.45
C LYS A 28 18.04 -6.67 -17.65
N ILE A 29 17.72 -7.71 -18.43
CA ILE A 29 16.33 -8.13 -18.70
C ILE A 29 15.64 -8.61 -17.41
N ALA A 30 16.31 -9.44 -16.61
CA ALA A 30 15.74 -9.92 -15.34
C ALA A 30 15.47 -8.78 -14.37
N THR A 31 16.37 -7.79 -14.32
CA THR A 31 16.22 -6.57 -13.50
C THR A 31 14.98 -5.79 -13.91
N LEU A 32 14.79 -5.54 -15.21
CA LEU A 32 13.62 -4.84 -15.73
C LEU A 32 12.31 -5.62 -15.47
N LEU A 33 12.34 -6.95 -15.61
CA LEU A 33 11.18 -7.79 -15.34
C LEU A 33 10.76 -7.72 -13.86
N LEU A 34 11.72 -7.84 -12.94
CA LEU A 34 11.46 -7.73 -11.51
C LEU A 34 10.97 -6.33 -11.12
N ALA A 35 11.57 -5.28 -11.69
CA ALA A 35 11.13 -3.90 -11.49
C ALA A 35 9.66 -3.71 -11.90
N LYS A 36 9.28 -4.19 -13.09
CA LYS A 36 7.89 -4.12 -13.58
C LYS A 36 6.92 -4.81 -12.62
N ASN A 37 7.26 -6.01 -12.18
CA ASN A 37 6.41 -6.79 -11.28
C ASN A 37 6.29 -6.12 -9.91
N HIS A 38 7.38 -5.52 -9.41
CA HIS A 38 7.37 -4.77 -8.16
C HIS A 38 6.45 -3.56 -8.22
N ILE A 39 6.51 -2.76 -9.30
CA ILE A 39 5.62 -1.61 -9.50
C ILE A 39 4.14 -2.05 -9.50
N ILE A 40 3.81 -3.12 -10.22
CA ILE A 40 2.43 -3.65 -10.27
C ILE A 40 1.97 -4.09 -8.88
N MET A 41 2.83 -4.75 -8.11
CA MET A 41 2.50 -5.19 -6.74
C MET A 41 2.28 -4.00 -5.80
N GLN A 42 3.14 -2.98 -5.86
CA GLN A 42 2.97 -1.76 -5.06
C GLN A 42 1.68 -1.02 -5.38
N ALA A 43 1.33 -0.90 -6.67
CA ALA A 43 0.09 -0.25 -7.09
C ALA A 43 -1.15 -0.95 -6.51
N LYS A 44 -1.20 -2.29 -6.61
CA LYS A 44 -2.29 -3.09 -6.00
C LYS A 44 -2.36 -2.91 -4.49
N ALA A 45 -1.22 -2.92 -3.80
CA ALA A 45 -1.19 -2.72 -2.36
C ALA A 45 -1.71 -1.33 -1.96
N ILE A 46 -1.41 -0.28 -2.74
CA ILE A 46 -1.93 1.07 -2.50
C ILE A 46 -3.46 1.10 -2.67
N ASP A 47 -4.00 0.46 -3.71
CA ASP A 47 -5.44 0.38 -3.94
C ASP A 47 -6.16 -0.33 -2.78
N GLU A 48 -5.62 -1.46 -2.34
CA GLU A 48 -6.14 -2.23 -1.21
C GLU A 48 -6.12 -1.44 0.10
N LEU A 49 -4.99 -0.78 0.43
CA LEU A 49 -4.86 0.05 1.62
C LEU A 49 -5.80 1.25 1.59
N THR A 50 -5.99 1.87 0.42
CA THR A 50 -6.92 2.99 0.24
C THR A 50 -8.37 2.56 0.49
N ALA A 51 -8.75 1.37 -0.01
CA ALA A 51 -10.05 0.79 0.25
C ALA A 51 -10.27 0.49 1.73
N LEU A 52 -9.27 -0.11 2.41
CA LEU A 52 -9.33 -0.39 3.85
C LEU A 52 -9.47 0.89 4.68
N VAL A 53 -8.69 1.93 4.39
CA VAL A 53 -8.80 3.23 5.07
C VAL A 53 -10.19 3.85 4.87
N SER A 54 -10.76 3.74 3.66
CA SER A 54 -12.09 4.26 3.37
C SER A 54 -13.19 3.51 4.15
N GLN A 55 -13.08 2.18 4.24
CA GLN A 55 -13.98 1.35 5.04
C GLN A 55 -13.89 1.67 6.54
N MET A 56 -12.68 1.86 7.07
CA MET A 56 -12.48 2.25 8.46
C MET A 56 -13.08 3.63 8.76
N LYS A 57 -12.88 4.61 7.86
CA LYS A 57 -13.49 5.94 8.00
C LYS A 57 -15.02 5.85 8.02
N LYS A 58 -15.61 5.08 7.10
CA LYS A 58 -17.07 4.86 7.04
C LYS A 58 -17.60 4.25 8.34
N LYS A 59 -16.95 3.19 8.84
CA LYS A 59 -17.33 2.55 10.11
C LYS A 59 -17.22 3.51 11.31
N ASN A 60 -16.21 4.37 11.32
CA ASN A 60 -16.02 5.37 12.38
C ASN A 60 -17.09 6.47 12.35
N LEU A 61 -17.60 6.82 11.17
CA LEU A 61 -18.74 7.74 11.02
C LEU A 61 -20.04 7.10 11.48
N GLU A 62 -20.32 5.87 11.05
CA GLU A 62 -21.54 5.12 11.45
C GLU A 62 -21.60 4.90 12.97
N SER A 63 -20.48 4.53 13.59
CA SER A 63 -20.41 4.39 15.06
C SER A 63 -20.54 5.72 15.83
N SER A 64 -20.39 6.88 15.18
CA SER A 64 -20.66 8.18 15.81
C SER A 64 -22.13 8.60 15.69
N GLU A 65 -22.83 8.15 14.64
CA GLU A 65 -24.26 8.41 14.44
C GLU A 65 -25.15 7.58 15.38
N ASP A 66 -24.76 6.33 15.66
CA ASP A 66 -25.49 5.46 16.62
C ASP A 66 -25.46 6.04 18.05
N VAL A 67 -24.36 6.68 18.47
CA VAL A 67 -24.23 7.30 19.80
C VAL A 67 -25.15 8.53 19.94
N ALA A 68 -25.34 9.30 18.86
CA ALA A 68 -26.26 10.44 18.86
C ALA A 68 -27.74 10.01 18.91
N ALA A 69 -28.09 8.91 18.25
CA ALA A 69 -29.45 8.38 18.24
C ALA A 69 -29.88 7.75 19.59
N GLU A 70 -28.94 7.19 20.36
CA GLU A 70 -29.22 6.67 21.71
C GLU A 70 -29.41 7.80 22.75
N GLN A 71 -28.70 8.92 22.63
CA GLN A 71 -28.86 10.06 23.53
C GLN A 71 -30.22 10.77 23.38
N GLU A 72 -30.80 10.78 22.18
CA GLU A 72 -32.10 11.42 21.93
C GLU A 72 -33.30 10.61 22.45
N LYS A 73 -33.18 9.28 22.54
CA LYS A 73 -34.22 8.40 23.14
C LYS A 73 -34.26 8.46 24.66
N SER A 74 -33.10 8.60 25.33
CA SER A 74 -33.02 8.71 26.80
C SER A 74 -33.67 9.99 27.34
N SER A 75 -33.78 11.05 26.55
CA SER A 75 -34.29 12.35 27.01
C SER A 75 -35.81 12.49 26.90
N LYS A 76 -36.51 11.55 26.26
CA LYS A 76 -37.97 11.56 26.05
C LYS A 76 -38.75 10.65 27.00
N SER A 77 -38.09 9.87 27.87
CA SER A 77 -38.76 8.97 28.81
C SER A 77 -39.13 9.57 30.17
N ASP A 78 -38.76 10.83 30.43
CA ASP A 78 -38.97 11.50 31.72
C ASP A 78 -40.12 12.54 31.74
N ILE A 79 -41.06 12.50 30.77
CA ILE A 79 -42.29 13.33 30.76
C ILE A 79 -43.53 12.45 30.65
#